data_AF-A0A511NIZ6-F1
#
_entry.id   AF-A0A511NIZ6-F1
#
_cell.length_a   1.000
_cell.length_b   1.000
_cell.length_c   1.000
_cell.angle_alpha   90.00
_cell.angle_beta   90.00
_cell.angle_gamma   90.00
#
_symmetry.space_group_name_H-M   'P 1'
#
loop_
_entity.id
_entity.type
_entity.pdbx_description
1 polymer ?
#
loop_
_entity_poly.entity_id
_entity_poly.type
_entity_poly.pdbx_seq_one_letter_code
_entity_poly.pdbx_strand_id
1 'polypeptide(L)' 'MKIMDLNGCPIEVIDLKEAIKIAKRNTGYSHENKSFSEFDKRQNAYWTDMYEKLTAIKEQE' A
#
# COMPACT_ATOMS: atom_id res chain seq x y z
N MET A 1 3.82 8.37 12.90
CA MET A 1 5.13 8.34 12.17
C MET A 1 4.93 8.78 10.72
N LYS A 2 5.99 9.03 9.93
CA LYS A 2 5.87 9.38 8.51
C LYS A 2 6.61 8.39 7.60
N ILE A 3 6.01 8.06 6.47
CA ILE A 3 6.63 7.23 5.41
C ILE A 3 6.50 7.93 4.06
N MET A 4 7.39 7.61 3.11
CA MET A 4 7.30 8.07 1.74
C MET A 4 6.61 7.01 0.88
N ASP A 5 5.52 7.38 0.23
CA ASP A 5 4.84 6.50 -0.71
C ASP A 5 5.63 6.32 -2.01
N LEU A 6 5.13 5.45 -2.89
CA LEU A 6 5.77 5.13 -4.17
C LEU A 6 5.92 6.36 -5.10
N ASN A 7 5.12 7.41 -4.90
CA ASN A 7 5.15 8.64 -5.71
C ASN A 7 6.00 9.75 -5.08
N GLY A 8 6.68 9.48 -3.97
CA GLY A 8 7.47 10.48 -3.26
C GLY A 8 6.62 11.46 -2.46
N CYS A 9 5.40 11.09 -2.08
CA CYS A 9 4.56 11.86 -1.17
C CYS A 9 4.72 11.37 0.27
N PRO A 10 4.93 12.28 1.25
CA PRO A 10 4.96 11.90 2.65
C PRO A 10 3.55 11.60 3.16
N ILE A 11 3.37 10.44 3.80
CA ILE A 11 2.13 10.00 4.43
C ILE A 11 2.34 9.91 5.94
N GLU A 12 1.43 10.53 6.70
CA GLU A 12 1.36 10.39 8.14
C GLU A 12 0.59 9.13 8.54
N VAL A 13 1.24 8.26 9.29
CA VAL A 13 0.69 7.02 9.84
C VAL A 13 0.39 7.24 11.32
N ILE A 14 -0.90 7.26 11.66
CA ILE A 14 -1.41 7.46 13.02
C ILE A 14 -1.53 6.12 13.77
N ASP A 15 -2.05 5.08 13.09
CA ASP A 15 -2.16 3.72 13.61
C ASP A 15 -1.47 2.75 12.63
N LEU A 16 -0.31 2.21 13.02
CA LEU A 16 0.47 1.29 12.20
C LEU A 16 -0.27 -0.04 11.95
N LYS A 17 -0.96 -0.58 12.96
CA LYS A 17 -1.66 -1.87 12.83
C LYS A 17 -2.82 -1.76 11.85
N GLU A 18 -3.58 -0.67 11.92
CA GLU A 18 -4.69 -0.44 11.01
C GLU A 18 -4.21 -0.11 9.60
N ALA A 19 -3.14 0.68 9.46
CA ALA A 19 -2.53 0.96 8.16
C ALA A 19 -2.08 -0.34 7.43
N ILE A 20 -1.44 -1.27 8.14
CA ILE A 20 -1.02 -2.57 7.58
C ILE A 20 -2.23 -3.37 7.07
N LYS A 21 -3.33 -3.42 7.82
CA LYS A 21 -4.56 -4.13 7.40
C LYS A 21 -5.16 -3.52 6.14
N ILE A 22 -5.23 -2.19 6.08
CA ILE A 22 -5.74 -1.47 4.90
C ILE A 22 -4.87 -1.77 3.69
N ALA A 23 -3.54 -1.67 3.81
CA ALA A 23 -2.64 -1.95 2.71
C ALA A 23 -2.78 -3.40 2.21
N LYS A 24 -2.77 -4.38 3.13
CA LYS A 24 -2.97 -5.80 2.80
C LYS A 24 -4.28 -6.10 2.09
N ARG A 25 -5.37 -5.43 2.49
CA ARG A 25 -6.68 -5.63 1.85
C ARG A 25 -6.66 -5.18 0.39
N ASN A 26 -5.82 -4.22 0.05
CA ASN A 26 -5.73 -3.66 -1.29
C ASN A 26 -4.59 -4.26 -2.13
N THR A 27 -3.70 -5.08 -1.56
CA THR A 27 -2.81 -5.93 -2.36
C THR A 27 -3.66 -6.98 -3.08
N GLY A 28 -3.75 -6.92 -4.41
CA GLY A 28 -4.67 -7.72 -5.22
C GLY A 28 -5.84 -6.94 -5.83
N TYR A 29 -5.82 -5.61 -5.74
CA TYR A 29 -6.82 -4.75 -6.36
C TYR A 29 -6.98 -5.06 -7.86
N SER A 30 -8.19 -5.41 -8.28
CA SER A 30 -8.46 -5.74 -9.68
C SER A 30 -9.92 -5.47 -10.04
N HIS A 31 -10.14 -5.18 -11.31
CA HIS A 31 -11.46 -5.12 -11.91
C HIS A 31 -11.68 -6.29 -12.87
N GLU A 32 -12.93 -6.76 -12.97
CA GLU A 32 -13.32 -7.75 -13.99
C GLU A 32 -13.16 -7.20 -15.40
N ASN A 33 -13.41 -5.89 -15.56
CA ASN A 33 -13.24 -5.21 -16.83
C ASN A 33 -11.76 -4.94 -17.13
N LYS A 34 -11.23 -5.67 -18.12
CA LYS A 34 -9.82 -5.59 -18.54
C LYS A 34 -9.38 -4.23 -19.09
N SER A 35 -10.31 -3.33 -19.43
CA SER A 35 -9.94 -1.95 -19.81
C SER A 35 -9.20 -1.20 -18.69
N PHE A 36 -9.31 -1.65 -17.44
CA PHE A 36 -8.63 -1.08 -16.28
C PHE A 36 -7.30 -1.76 -15.94
N SER A 37 -6.83 -2.71 -16.74
CA SER A 37 -5.64 -3.52 -16.40
C SER A 37 -4.39 -2.70 -16.05
N GLU A 38 -4.13 -1.58 -16.73
CA GLU A 38 -3.00 -0.70 -16.39
C GLU A 38 -3.20 0.04 -15.07
N PHE A 39 -4.44 0.43 -14.77
CA PHE A 39 -4.79 1.02 -13.47
C PHE A 39 -4.62 -0.02 -12.35
N ASP A 40 -5.14 -1.23 -12.55
CA ASP A 40 -5.03 -2.32 -11.59
C ASP A 40 -3.57 -2.64 -11.28
N LYS A 41 -2.69 -2.69 -12.30
CA LYS A 41 -1.24 -2.86 -12.10
C LYS A 41 -0.65 -1.77 -11.22
N ARG A 42 -0.99 -0.50 -11.47
CA ARG A 42 -0.50 0.65 -10.68
C ARG A 42 -0.98 0.57 -9.22
N GLN A 43 -2.25 0.26 -9.01
CA GLN A 43 -2.81 0.11 -7.67
C GLN A 43 -2.18 -1.06 -6.91
N ASN A 44 -1.98 -2.21 -7.58
CA ASN A 44 -1.30 -3.34 -6.97
C ASN A 44 0.13 -3.00 -6.55
N ALA A 45 0.90 -2.34 -7.44
CA ALA A 45 2.26 -1.91 -7.13
C ALA A 45 2.28 -0.97 -5.93
N TYR A 46 1.40 0.03 -5.92
CA TYR A 46 1.29 1.00 -4.83
C TYR A 46 0.97 0.34 -3.48
N TRP A 47 -0.07 -0.50 -3.44
CA TRP A 47 -0.50 -1.12 -2.19
C TRP A 47 0.47 -2.18 -1.68
N THR A 48 1.17 -2.87 -2.58
CA THR A 48 2.23 -3.82 -2.21
C THR A 48 3.40 -3.11 -1.56
N ASP A 49 3.89 -2.03 -2.19
CA ASP A 49 4.97 -1.19 -1.64
C ASP A 49 4.61 -0.63 -0.25
N MET A 50 3.38 -0.13 -0.09
CA MET A 50 2.88 0.36 1.20
C MET A 50 2.83 -0.75 2.26
N TYR A 51 2.31 -1.93 1.92
CA TYR A 51 2.22 -3.05 2.84
C TYR A 51 3.60 -3.52 3.31
N GLU A 52 4.55 -3.63 2.38
CA GLU A 52 5.94 -4.03 2.67
C GLU A 52 6.62 -3.02 3.60
N LYS A 53 6.55 -1.72 3.29
CA LYS A 53 7.14 -0.66 4.13
C LYS A 53 6.57 -0.67 5.54
N LEU A 54 5.25 -0.70 5.67
CA LEU A 54 4.58 -0.69 6.98
C LEU A 54 4.90 -1.97 7.79
N THR A 55 4.99 -3.11 7.13
CA THR A 55 5.36 -4.38 7.80
C THR A 55 6.82 -4.36 8.27
N ALA A 56 7.74 -3.88 7.44
CA ALA A 56 9.15 -3.76 7.80
C ALA A 56 9.36 -2.84 9.02
N ILE A 57 8.57 -1.76 9.13
CA ILE A 57 8.58 -0.90 10.32
C ILE A 57 8.11 -1.67 11.55
N LYS A 58 7.00 -2.42 11.45
CA LYS A 58 6.46 -3.20 12.57
C LYS A 58 7.43 -4.29 13.05
N GLU A 59 8.23 -4.87 12.16
CA GLU A 59 9.24 -5.88 12.50
C GLU A 59 10.46 -5.29 13.23
N GLN A 60 10.64 -3.96 13.16
CA GLN A 60 11.71 -3.24 13.86
C GLN A 60 11.27 -2.72 15.24
N GLU A 61 9.99 -2.86 15.61
CA GLU A 61 9.45 -2.58 16.95
C GLU A 61 9.62 -3.75 17.91
#